data_AF-A0A0C9YBU7-F1
#
_entry.id   AF-A0A0C9YBU7-F1
#
_cell.length_a   1.000
_cell.length_b   1.000
_cell.length_c   1.000
_cell.angle_alpha   90.00
_cell.angle_beta   90.00
_cell.angle_gamma   90.00
#
_symmetry.space_group_name_H-M   'P 1'
#
loop_
_entity.id
_entity.type
_entity.pdbx_description
1 polymer ?
#
loop_
_entity_poly.entity_id
_entity_poly.type
_entity_poly.pdbx_seq_one_letter_code
_entity_poly.pdbx_strand_id
1 'polypeptide(L)'
;MDPPSNPSLFEKTLPRPAPTLSYSWKEQCPGAQLLYIQDAELANKELSTLAPGAFGFDLEWKPTFVKGAGENPVALVQLANDETILLLQISAMKEFPAKLEELLGSSDFVKVGVAIQNDTQKLYRDYRVSTCNCVDLSLLARSIDNDRWKGKYNSSLGLARLIESYEYRLLDKGRISRSNWAGQLSKPQQLYAGNDAHAGYTVYRRLIAMVNSSSTPPKSVWYTFDSVRGRLCQPSGEQWRAYNPIYDPGPPPPPRVSKEPKAADDEASNNSSGPSQLPDNKLEGGLNKRPFRTRGRAGRFVSSQPQALNPSFREPKNAGNSGSSSRQFSASVAPSHYGPLLSSPSPQAGSSAAPITNSSQQRHSDHVGFRPQAARRWHRRHTPPTPNKSEKQQS
;
A
#
# COMPACT_ATOMS: atom_id res chain seq x y z
N MET A 1 -11.14 39.84 14.25
CA MET A 1 -11.14 38.36 14.25
C MET A 1 -10.24 37.94 13.12
N ASP A 2 -8.95 37.79 13.43
CA ASP A 2 -7.96 37.35 12.45
C ASP A 2 -8.25 35.90 12.02
N PRO A 3 -7.99 35.55 10.76
CA PRO A 3 -8.15 34.18 10.28
C PRO A 3 -7.16 33.25 11.01
N PRO A 4 -7.50 31.96 11.22
CA PRO A 4 -6.63 31.03 11.90
C PRO A 4 -5.30 30.92 11.15
N SER A 5 -4.23 31.23 11.88
CA SER A 5 -2.84 31.10 11.49
C SER A 5 -2.56 29.73 10.86
N ASN A 6 -2.08 29.77 9.63
CA ASN A 6 -1.44 28.68 8.90
C ASN A 6 -0.44 27.94 9.83
N PRO A 7 -0.60 26.65 10.15
CA PRO A 7 0.39 25.94 10.94
C PRO A 7 1.70 25.94 10.16
N SER A 8 2.72 26.56 10.74
CA SER A 8 3.98 26.88 10.09
C SER A 8 4.59 25.66 9.39
N LEU A 9 5.10 25.93 8.18
CA LEU A 9 6.00 25.09 7.43
C LEU A 9 7.15 24.61 8.33
N PHE A 10 7.09 23.34 8.72
CA PHE A 10 8.22 22.51 9.11
C PHE A 10 9.20 23.17 10.09
N GLU A 11 8.82 23.29 11.36
CA GLU A 11 9.80 23.54 12.42
C GLU A 11 10.85 22.42 12.42
N LYS A 12 12.01 22.72 11.84
CA LYS A 12 13.23 21.90 11.84
C LYS A 12 13.99 21.99 13.19
N THR A 13 13.39 22.54 14.25
CA THR A 13 14.11 22.99 15.45
C THR A 13 14.01 22.05 16.66
N LEU A 14 15.17 21.48 17.04
CA LEU A 14 15.57 20.91 18.35
C LEU A 14 14.66 19.77 18.88
N PRO A 15 15.04 18.96 19.90
CA PRO A 15 14.40 17.65 20.05
C PRO A 15 12.94 17.83 20.47
N ARG A 16 12.06 17.68 19.48
CA ARG A 16 10.62 17.59 19.69
C ARG A 16 10.40 16.41 20.62
N PRO A 17 9.57 16.53 21.67
CA PRO A 17 9.28 15.41 22.55
C PRO A 17 8.81 14.20 21.75
N ALA A 18 8.94 12.99 22.28
CA ALA A 18 8.38 11.83 21.58
C ALA A 18 6.85 11.98 21.48
N PRO A 19 6.21 11.65 20.33
CA PRO A 19 4.76 11.65 20.27
C PRO A 19 4.20 10.60 21.23
N THR A 20 3.10 10.95 21.90
CA THR A 20 2.41 10.07 22.85
C THR A 20 1.07 9.57 22.34
N LEU A 21 0.52 10.23 21.31
CA LEU A 21 -0.79 9.93 20.76
C LEU A 21 -0.69 8.87 19.66
N SER A 22 -1.52 7.83 19.77
CA SER A 22 -1.63 6.78 18.75
C SER A 22 -2.24 7.33 17.46
N TYR A 23 -1.81 6.77 16.34
CA TYR A 23 -2.41 7.03 15.03
C TYR A 23 -3.73 6.28 14.90
N SER A 24 -4.74 6.95 14.35
CA SER A 24 -6.06 6.38 14.08
C SER A 24 -6.62 7.01 12.81
N TRP A 25 -6.95 6.19 11.81
CA TRP A 25 -7.62 6.67 10.61
C TRP A 25 -8.93 7.38 10.95
N LYS A 26 -9.65 6.94 11.99
CA LYS A 26 -10.92 7.56 12.41
C LYS A 26 -10.76 9.00 12.87
N GLU A 27 -9.62 9.34 13.47
CA GLU A 27 -9.34 10.71 13.89
C GLU A 27 -8.94 11.58 12.69
N GLN A 28 -8.23 10.98 11.74
CA GLN A 28 -7.67 11.68 10.58
C GLN A 28 -8.71 11.90 9.47
N CYS A 29 -9.64 10.95 9.30
CA CYS A 29 -10.72 10.99 8.33
C CYS A 29 -12.01 10.42 8.95
N PRO A 30 -12.71 11.17 9.83
CA PRO A 30 -13.90 10.67 10.52
C PRO A 30 -15.06 10.31 9.59
N GLY A 31 -15.08 10.86 8.38
CA GLY A 31 -16.05 10.53 7.33
C GLY A 31 -15.74 9.28 6.53
N ALA A 32 -14.54 8.70 6.68
CA ALA A 32 -14.15 7.54 5.90
C ALA A 32 -14.92 6.29 6.30
N GLN A 33 -15.35 5.50 5.31
CA GLN A 33 -16.05 4.24 5.55
C GLN A 33 -15.09 3.05 5.50
N LEU A 34 -15.04 2.26 6.58
CA LEU A 34 -14.34 0.98 6.56
C LEU A 34 -15.30 -0.14 6.13
N LEU A 35 -14.99 -0.77 5.01
CA LEU A 35 -15.72 -1.91 4.44
C LEU A 35 -14.85 -3.15 4.52
N TYR A 36 -15.30 -4.14 5.30
CA TYR A 36 -14.70 -5.46 5.35
C TYR A 36 -15.51 -6.42 4.48
N ILE A 37 -14.91 -6.85 3.37
CA ILE A 37 -15.61 -7.55 2.28
C ILE A 37 -14.99 -8.94 2.12
N GLN A 38 -15.84 -9.96 2.17
CA GLN A 38 -15.45 -11.37 2.03
C GLN A 38 -16.02 -12.01 0.74
N ASP A 39 -16.83 -11.26 -0.01
CA ASP A 39 -17.51 -11.71 -1.22
C ASP A 39 -16.97 -10.98 -2.45
N ALA A 40 -16.71 -11.73 -3.52
CA ALA A 40 -16.06 -11.21 -4.72
C ALA A 40 -17.01 -10.30 -5.54
N GLU A 41 -18.32 -10.59 -5.57
CA GLU A 41 -19.29 -9.76 -6.30
C GLU A 41 -19.46 -8.41 -5.61
N LEU A 42 -19.59 -8.40 -4.28
CA LEU A 42 -19.61 -7.16 -3.51
C LEU A 42 -18.30 -6.39 -3.65
N ALA A 43 -17.15 -7.06 -3.61
CA ALA A 43 -15.86 -6.41 -3.84
C ALA A 43 -15.83 -5.74 -5.22
N ASN A 44 -16.26 -6.44 -6.27
CA ASN A 44 -16.31 -5.87 -7.62
C ASN A 44 -17.24 -4.65 -7.70
N LYS A 45 -18.40 -4.70 -7.04
CA LYS A 45 -19.34 -3.58 -6.98
C LYS A 45 -18.70 -2.36 -6.31
N GLU A 46 -18.17 -2.51 -5.10
CA GLU A 46 -17.58 -1.39 -4.35
C GLU A 46 -16.32 -0.84 -5.03
N LEU A 47 -15.50 -1.68 -5.68
CA LEU A 47 -14.33 -1.23 -6.41
C LEU A 47 -14.69 -0.44 -7.68
N SER A 48 -15.82 -0.78 -8.32
CA SER A 48 -16.26 -0.10 -9.55
C SER A 48 -16.73 1.34 -9.34
N THR A 49 -17.00 1.75 -8.10
CA THR A 49 -17.43 3.11 -7.76
C THR A 49 -16.27 4.02 -7.35
N LEU A 50 -15.06 3.47 -7.18
CA LEU A 50 -13.89 4.25 -6.79
C LEU A 50 -13.45 5.19 -7.91
N ALA A 51 -13.20 6.43 -7.56
CA ALA A 51 -12.57 7.39 -8.46
C ALA A 51 -11.06 7.11 -8.59
N PRO A 52 -10.46 7.38 -9.76
CA PRO A 52 -9.00 7.43 -9.93
C PRO A 52 -8.32 8.31 -8.88
N GLY A 53 -7.15 7.88 -8.41
CA GLY A 53 -6.44 8.58 -7.35
C GLY A 53 -5.46 7.69 -6.60
N ALA A 54 -4.91 8.23 -5.52
CA ALA A 54 -3.96 7.51 -4.69
C ALA A 54 -4.67 6.71 -3.59
N PHE A 55 -4.20 5.48 -3.39
CA PHE A 55 -4.65 4.59 -2.34
C PHE A 55 -3.44 4.03 -1.60
N GLY A 56 -3.48 4.14 -0.27
CA GLY A 56 -2.64 3.36 0.61
C GLY A 56 -2.89 1.88 0.36
N PHE A 57 -1.83 1.12 0.11
CA PHE A 57 -1.90 -0.27 -0.29
C PHE A 57 -1.00 -1.11 0.63
N ASP A 58 -1.58 -2.18 1.17
CA ASP A 58 -0.88 -3.14 2.02
C ASP A 58 -1.50 -4.54 1.91
N LEU A 59 -0.73 -5.57 2.21
CA LEU A 59 -1.11 -6.98 2.11
C LEU A 59 -0.86 -7.72 3.42
N GLU A 60 -1.78 -8.59 3.81
CA GLU A 60 -1.62 -9.43 5.01
C GLU A 60 -1.89 -10.91 4.71
N TRP A 61 -1.16 -11.79 5.40
CA TRP A 61 -1.26 -13.25 5.22
C TRP A 61 -0.92 -14.01 6.49
N LYS A 62 -1.44 -15.22 6.63
CA LYS A 62 -1.14 -16.07 7.79
C LYS A 62 0.38 -16.32 7.88
N PRO A 63 1.03 -16.02 9.02
CA PRO A 63 2.46 -16.23 9.16
C PRO A 63 2.81 -17.72 9.24
N THR A 64 3.95 -18.09 8.66
CA THR A 64 4.55 -19.43 8.78
C THR A 64 5.70 -19.37 9.78
N PHE A 65 5.59 -20.11 10.89
CA PHE A 65 6.64 -20.15 11.94
C PHE A 65 7.62 -21.32 11.79
N VAL A 66 7.39 -22.21 10.82
CA VAL A 66 8.27 -23.34 10.53
C VAL A 66 9.40 -22.90 9.63
N LYS A 67 10.64 -23.04 10.10
CA LYS A 67 11.83 -22.65 9.33
C LYS A 67 11.91 -23.45 8.02
N GLY A 68 12.06 -22.75 6.90
CA GLY A 68 12.19 -23.36 5.57
C GLY A 68 10.87 -23.69 4.88
N ALA A 69 9.73 -23.55 5.56
CA ALA A 69 8.42 -23.64 4.92
C ALA A 69 8.10 -22.35 4.16
N GLY A 70 7.32 -22.47 3.08
CA GLY A 70 6.86 -21.34 2.28
C GLY A 70 5.91 -20.41 3.05
N GLU A 71 5.78 -19.19 2.54
CA GLU A 71 4.77 -18.25 3.02
C GLU A 71 3.37 -18.71 2.58
N ASN A 72 2.35 -18.44 3.40
CA ASN A 72 0.97 -18.61 2.95
C ASN A 72 0.62 -17.57 1.88
N PRO A 73 -0.35 -17.85 1.01
CA PRO A 73 -0.87 -16.88 0.05
C PRO A 73 -1.37 -15.60 0.73
N VAL A 74 -1.38 -14.48 -0.01
CA VAL A 74 -2.05 -13.24 0.43
C VAL A 74 -3.49 -13.56 0.86
N ALA A 75 -3.86 -13.16 2.09
CA ALA A 75 -5.20 -13.40 2.62
C ALA A 75 -6.08 -12.15 2.59
N LEU A 76 -5.46 -10.98 2.70
CA LEU A 76 -6.12 -9.68 2.76
C LEU A 76 -5.40 -8.69 1.85
N VAL A 77 -6.16 -7.98 1.03
CA VAL A 77 -5.71 -6.78 0.31
C VAL A 77 -6.36 -5.57 0.95
N GLN A 78 -5.57 -4.53 1.20
CA GLN A 78 -6.02 -3.31 1.87
C GLN A 78 -5.86 -2.14 0.91
N LEU A 79 -6.91 -1.32 0.78
CA LEU A 79 -6.90 -0.07 0.02
C LEU A 79 -7.50 1.04 0.88
N ALA A 80 -6.83 2.18 0.99
CA ALA A 80 -7.31 3.28 1.81
C ALA A 80 -7.05 4.65 1.19
N ASN A 81 -8.05 5.53 1.24
CA ASN A 81 -7.91 6.96 1.01
C ASN A 81 -8.70 7.74 2.09
N ASP A 82 -8.97 9.02 1.88
CA ASP A 82 -9.72 9.87 2.81
C ASP A 82 -11.24 9.59 2.85
N GLU A 83 -11.77 8.84 1.91
CA GLU A 83 -13.19 8.53 1.78
C GLU A 83 -13.53 7.08 2.17
N THR A 84 -12.64 6.14 1.89
CA THR A 84 -12.91 4.71 2.06
C THR A 84 -11.68 3.91 2.45
N ILE A 85 -11.93 2.85 3.22
CA ILE A 85 -10.96 1.83 3.62
C ILE A 85 -11.57 0.47 3.27
N LEU A 86 -11.04 -0.17 2.23
CA LEU A 86 -11.46 -1.49 1.80
C LEU A 86 -10.52 -2.55 2.37
N LEU A 87 -11.08 -3.49 3.13
CA LEU A 87 -10.41 -4.69 3.61
C LEU A 87 -10.98 -5.89 2.86
N LEU A 88 -10.30 -6.29 1.79
CA LEU A 88 -10.74 -7.31 0.84
C LEU A 88 -10.15 -8.66 1.22
N GLN A 89 -10.96 -9.53 1.84
CA GLN A 89 -10.49 -10.83 2.29
C GLN A 89 -10.46 -11.86 1.16
N ILE A 90 -9.37 -11.82 0.40
CA ILE A 90 -9.10 -12.71 -0.72
C ILE A 90 -9.21 -14.19 -0.32
N SER A 91 -8.76 -14.57 0.88
CA SER A 91 -8.82 -15.97 1.34
C SER A 91 -10.24 -16.50 1.57
N ALA A 92 -11.25 -15.62 1.65
CA ALA A 92 -12.65 -16.00 1.80
C ALA A 92 -13.42 -15.99 0.46
N MET A 93 -12.81 -15.43 -0.59
CA MET A 93 -13.43 -15.30 -1.91
C MET A 93 -13.15 -16.56 -2.75
N LYS A 94 -14.13 -16.96 -3.58
CA LYS A 94 -13.98 -18.10 -4.49
C LYS A 94 -12.95 -17.85 -5.58
N GLU A 95 -12.78 -16.59 -5.96
CA GLU A 95 -11.87 -16.12 -6.99
C GLU A 95 -11.34 -14.74 -6.63
N PHE A 96 -10.26 -14.33 -7.28
CA PHE A 96 -9.74 -12.98 -7.13
C PHE A 96 -10.69 -11.98 -7.82
N PRO A 97 -11.11 -10.87 -7.17
CA PRO A 97 -12.07 -9.94 -7.77
C PRO A 97 -11.52 -9.29 -9.04
N ALA A 98 -12.23 -9.42 -10.17
CA ALA A 98 -11.81 -8.88 -11.46
C ALA A 98 -11.60 -7.35 -11.43
N LYS A 99 -12.44 -6.59 -10.70
CA LYS A 99 -12.25 -5.14 -10.55
C LYS A 99 -11.06 -4.77 -9.67
N LEU A 100 -10.66 -5.65 -8.75
CA LEU A 100 -9.42 -5.44 -7.99
C LEU A 100 -8.22 -5.62 -8.91
N GLU A 101 -8.21 -6.65 -9.76
CA GLU A 101 -7.15 -6.85 -10.75
C GLU A 101 -7.05 -5.67 -11.73
N GLU A 102 -8.18 -5.19 -12.25
CA GLU A 102 -8.26 -4.01 -13.13
C GLU A 102 -7.69 -2.75 -12.46
N LEU A 103 -8.10 -2.47 -11.21
CA LEU A 103 -7.63 -1.31 -10.45
C LEU A 103 -6.12 -1.39 -10.16
N LEU A 104 -5.64 -2.55 -9.72
CA LEU A 104 -4.23 -2.75 -9.43
C LEU A 104 -3.37 -2.62 -10.70
N GLY A 105 -3.84 -3.12 -11.84
CA GLY A 105 -3.19 -3.01 -13.14
C GLY A 105 -3.30 -1.64 -13.81
N SER A 106 -4.24 -0.78 -13.38
CA SER A 106 -4.44 0.55 -13.96
C SER A 106 -3.41 1.57 -13.48
N SER A 107 -2.95 2.42 -14.40
CA SER A 107 -2.11 3.58 -14.08
C SER A 107 -2.89 4.75 -13.48
N ASP A 108 -4.23 4.74 -13.55
CA ASP A 108 -5.07 5.82 -13.03
C ASP A 108 -5.20 5.77 -11.51
N PHE A 109 -4.85 4.62 -10.92
CA PHE A 109 -4.83 4.40 -9.48
C PHE A 109 -3.39 4.31 -8.99
N VAL A 110 -2.97 5.21 -8.11
CA VAL A 110 -1.63 5.16 -7.51
C VAL A 110 -1.67 4.25 -6.28
N LYS A 111 -0.79 3.25 -6.21
CA LYS A 111 -0.67 2.38 -5.04
C LYS A 111 0.53 2.81 -4.21
N VAL A 112 0.32 3.18 -2.96
CA VAL A 112 1.37 3.78 -2.12
C VAL A 112 1.62 2.94 -0.87
N GLY A 113 2.88 2.68 -0.57
CA GLY A 113 3.25 1.82 0.57
C GLY A 113 4.73 1.85 0.90
N VAL A 114 5.12 1.16 1.96
CA VAL A 114 6.53 1.02 2.38
C VAL A 114 7.04 -0.35 1.95
N ALA A 115 8.15 -0.39 1.21
CA ALA A 115 8.68 -1.64 0.66
C ALA A 115 7.67 -2.41 -0.21
N ILE A 116 6.76 -1.66 -0.86
CA ILE A 116 5.64 -2.12 -1.68
C ILE A 116 6.06 -2.99 -2.89
N GLN A 117 7.35 -2.98 -3.25
CA GLN A 117 7.90 -3.92 -4.22
C GLN A 117 7.68 -5.37 -3.78
N ASN A 118 7.84 -5.66 -2.48
CA ASN A 118 7.66 -7.01 -1.95
C ASN A 118 6.20 -7.45 -2.07
N ASP A 119 5.27 -6.54 -1.77
CA ASP A 119 3.83 -6.81 -1.81
C ASP A 119 3.36 -7.10 -3.23
N THR A 120 3.75 -6.26 -4.19
CA THR A 120 3.39 -6.45 -5.61
C THR A 120 4.00 -7.72 -6.19
N GLN A 121 5.24 -8.06 -5.84
CA GLN A 121 5.88 -9.32 -6.25
C GLN A 121 5.17 -10.54 -5.65
N LYS A 122 4.81 -10.47 -4.37
CA LYS A 122 4.04 -11.52 -3.69
C LYS A 122 2.67 -11.69 -4.31
N LEU A 123 1.97 -10.60 -4.61
CA LEU A 123 0.67 -10.64 -5.25
C LEU A 123 0.73 -11.33 -6.62
N TYR A 124 1.74 -11.03 -7.43
CA TYR A 124 1.94 -11.74 -8.69
C TYR A 124 2.31 -13.22 -8.50
N ARG A 125 3.14 -13.54 -7.50
CA ARG A 125 3.50 -14.93 -7.19
C ARG A 125 2.26 -15.75 -6.82
N ASP A 126 1.40 -15.19 -5.98
CA ASP A 126 0.28 -15.90 -5.38
C ASP A 126 -0.97 -15.90 -6.30
N TYR A 127 -1.21 -14.80 -7.04
CA TYR A 127 -2.45 -14.59 -7.81
C TYR A 127 -2.25 -14.17 -9.27
N ARG A 128 -1.00 -14.03 -9.76
CA ARG A 128 -0.68 -13.59 -11.13
C ARG A 128 -1.14 -12.17 -11.49
N VAL A 129 -1.49 -11.37 -10.50
CA VAL A 129 -1.91 -9.97 -10.67
C VAL A 129 -0.68 -9.06 -10.82
N SER A 130 -0.68 -8.26 -11.89
CA SER A 130 0.31 -7.18 -12.06
C SER A 130 -0.18 -5.90 -11.38
N THR A 131 0.73 -5.03 -10.97
CA THR A 131 0.38 -3.77 -10.29
C THR A 131 1.14 -2.62 -10.92
N CYS A 132 0.45 -1.61 -11.44
CA CYS A 132 1.07 -0.44 -12.10
C CYS A 132 1.00 0.80 -11.21
N ASN A 133 1.78 1.84 -11.50
CA ASN A 133 1.80 3.11 -10.78
C ASN A 133 1.95 2.96 -9.25
N CYS A 134 2.96 2.21 -8.84
CA CYS A 134 3.32 2.04 -7.43
C CYS A 134 4.29 3.13 -6.98
N VAL A 135 4.12 3.63 -5.76
CA VAL A 135 5.00 4.61 -5.11
C VAL A 135 5.57 4.01 -3.83
N ASP A 136 6.89 3.95 -3.73
CA ASP A 136 7.56 3.60 -2.47
C ASP A 136 7.76 4.85 -1.60
N LEU A 137 7.13 4.86 -0.42
CA LEU A 137 7.17 5.99 0.50
C LEU A 137 8.55 6.24 1.11
N SER A 138 9.38 5.20 1.26
CA SER A 138 10.75 5.36 1.76
C SER A 138 11.62 6.09 0.75
N LEU A 139 11.50 5.72 -0.52
CA LEU A 139 12.24 6.34 -1.62
C LEU A 139 11.76 7.77 -1.88
N LEU A 140 10.45 8.00 -1.83
CA LEU A 140 9.87 9.34 -1.94
C LEU A 140 10.35 10.25 -0.80
N ALA A 141 10.23 9.81 0.45
CA ALA A 141 10.67 10.57 1.62
C ALA A 141 12.17 10.90 1.55
N ARG A 142 13.01 9.93 1.18
CA ARG A 142 14.45 10.16 0.99
C ARG A 142 14.77 11.14 -0.13
N SER A 143 13.94 11.18 -1.17
CA SER A 143 14.15 12.05 -2.33
C SER A 143 13.71 13.49 -2.09
N ILE A 144 12.64 13.72 -1.32
CA ILE A 144 12.13 15.07 -1.03
C ILE A 144 12.63 15.65 0.31
N ASP A 145 13.03 14.80 1.26
CA ASP A 145 13.45 15.18 2.62
C ASP A 145 14.80 14.51 2.97
N ASN A 146 15.78 14.67 2.07
CA ASN A 146 17.10 14.04 2.19
C ASN A 146 17.83 14.43 3.48
N ASP A 147 17.68 15.68 3.93
CA ASP A 147 18.29 16.17 5.18
C ASP A 147 17.90 15.31 6.39
N ARG A 148 16.63 14.92 6.47
CA ARG A 148 16.10 14.07 7.56
C ARG A 148 16.54 12.62 7.42
N TRP A 149 16.59 12.13 6.18
CA TRP A 149 16.78 10.70 5.90
C TRP A 149 18.13 10.43 5.26
N LYS A 150 19.15 10.22 6.10
CA LYS A 150 20.47 9.73 5.70
C LYS A 150 20.55 8.19 5.73
N GLY A 151 21.67 7.64 5.26
CA GLY A 151 21.90 6.20 5.07
C GLY A 151 21.61 5.72 3.64
N LYS A 152 21.67 4.40 3.41
CA LYS A 152 21.52 3.82 2.07
C LYS A 152 20.15 4.14 1.45
N TYR A 153 20.12 4.66 0.21
CA TYR A 153 18.88 5.08 -0.47
C TYR A 153 17.81 3.99 -0.50
N ASN A 154 18.17 2.78 -0.90
CA ASN A 154 17.24 1.65 -1.01
C ASN A 154 16.95 0.93 0.32
N SER A 155 17.31 1.52 1.47
CA SER A 155 16.90 0.99 2.77
C SER A 155 15.54 1.55 3.18
N SER A 156 14.61 0.64 3.45
CA SER A 156 13.23 0.97 3.83
C SER A 156 13.17 1.77 5.13
N LEU A 157 12.35 2.83 5.12
CA LEU A 157 11.92 3.58 6.29
C LEU A 157 10.62 2.94 6.78
N GLY A 158 10.65 2.29 7.94
CA GLY A 158 9.44 1.64 8.47
C GLY A 158 8.27 2.63 8.62
N LEU A 159 7.06 2.23 8.26
CA LEU A 159 5.87 3.09 8.19
C LEU A 159 5.62 3.89 9.49
N ALA A 160 5.72 3.25 10.65
CA ALA A 160 5.55 3.94 11.93
C ALA A 160 6.54 5.11 12.14
N ARG A 161 7.76 4.99 11.61
CA ARG A 161 8.79 6.04 11.69
C ARG A 161 8.47 7.20 10.76
N LEU A 162 7.85 6.93 9.62
CA LEU A 162 7.33 7.97 8.72
C LEU A 162 6.15 8.69 9.37
N ILE A 163 5.18 7.96 9.94
CA ILE A 163 4.05 8.54 10.67
C ILE A 163 4.51 9.40 11.85
N GLU A 164 5.46 8.93 12.64
CA GLU A 164 6.08 9.70 13.71
C GLU A 164 6.70 11.02 13.19
N SER A 165 7.42 10.95 12.06
CA SER A 165 8.13 12.11 11.51
C SER A 165 7.21 13.15 10.87
N TYR A 166 6.14 12.70 10.22
CA TYR A 166 5.28 13.56 9.39
C TYR A 166 3.95 13.94 10.04
N GLU A 167 3.41 13.06 10.89
CA GLU A 167 2.12 13.26 11.54
C GLU A 167 2.24 13.35 13.08
N TYR A 168 3.43 13.08 13.64
CA TYR A 168 3.68 13.16 15.08
C TYR A 168 2.68 12.31 15.89
N ARG A 169 2.52 11.07 15.42
CA ARG A 169 1.67 10.04 16.00
C ARG A 169 2.44 8.72 16.10
N LEU A 170 1.96 7.81 16.94
CA LEU A 170 2.49 6.46 17.09
C LEU A 170 1.63 5.46 16.31
N LEU A 171 2.20 4.81 15.30
CA LEU A 171 1.55 3.68 14.65
C LEU A 171 1.96 2.40 15.39
N ASP A 172 0.98 1.72 16.01
CA ASP A 172 1.21 0.58 16.88
C ASP A 172 1.78 -0.62 16.12
N LYS A 173 2.91 -1.14 16.60
CA LYS A 173 3.52 -2.37 16.09
C LYS A 173 3.17 -3.51 17.03
N GLY A 174 1.94 -3.98 16.89
CA GLY A 174 1.37 -4.99 17.77
C GLY A 174 1.64 -6.43 17.35
N ARG A 175 1.25 -7.36 18.23
CA ARG A 175 1.17 -8.81 17.92
C ARG A 175 0.18 -9.12 16.79
N ILE A 176 -0.72 -8.19 16.47
CA ILE A 176 -1.75 -8.32 15.43
C ILE A 176 -1.13 -8.55 14.05
N SER A 177 -0.02 -7.88 13.72
CA SER A 177 0.76 -8.11 12.48
C SER A 177 1.14 -9.59 12.24
N ARG A 178 1.26 -10.39 13.31
CA ARG A 178 1.59 -11.83 13.25
C ARG A 178 0.41 -12.73 13.59
N SER A 179 -0.82 -12.24 13.41
CA SER A 179 -2.05 -12.97 13.65
C SER A 179 -2.45 -13.83 12.44
N ASN A 180 -3.51 -14.62 12.58
CA ASN A 180 -4.05 -15.38 11.45
C ASN A 180 -4.96 -14.49 10.59
N TRP A 181 -4.44 -14.02 9.47
CA TRP A 181 -5.16 -13.17 8.51
C TRP A 181 -6.06 -13.94 7.53
N ALA A 182 -5.91 -15.27 7.45
CA ALA A 182 -6.72 -16.11 6.56
C ALA A 182 -8.12 -16.43 7.14
N GLY A 183 -8.34 -16.19 8.43
CA GLY A 183 -9.64 -16.37 9.09
C GLY A 183 -10.45 -15.06 9.16
N GLN A 184 -11.71 -15.15 9.57
CA GLN A 184 -12.56 -13.96 9.73
C GLN A 184 -11.90 -12.93 10.66
N LEU A 185 -11.84 -11.67 10.22
CA LEU A 185 -11.11 -10.63 10.93
C LEU A 185 -11.90 -10.13 12.14
N SER A 186 -11.24 -10.14 13.29
CA SER A 186 -11.72 -9.45 14.49
C SER A 186 -11.70 -7.93 14.33
N LYS A 187 -12.46 -7.20 15.16
CA LYS A 187 -12.45 -5.73 15.14
C LYS A 187 -11.05 -5.12 15.33
N PRO A 188 -10.18 -5.63 16.23
CA PRO A 188 -8.80 -5.16 16.33
C PRO A 188 -7.98 -5.38 15.06
N GLN A 189 -8.14 -6.52 14.37
CA GLN A 189 -7.47 -6.76 13.07
C GLN A 189 -7.96 -5.80 11.99
N GLN A 190 -9.27 -5.55 11.92
CA GLN A 190 -9.84 -4.57 10.97
C GLN A 190 -9.30 -3.16 11.24
N LEU A 191 -9.21 -2.75 12.51
CA LEU A 191 -8.64 -1.44 12.88
C LEU A 191 -7.16 -1.34 12.56
N TYR A 192 -6.38 -2.40 12.84
CA TYR A 192 -4.97 -2.46 12.51
C TYR A 192 -4.75 -2.33 10.99
N ALA A 193 -5.38 -3.18 10.18
CA ALA A 193 -5.23 -3.19 8.73
C ALA A 193 -5.70 -1.85 8.11
N GLY A 194 -6.82 -1.31 8.59
CA GLY A 194 -7.28 0.01 8.16
C GLY A 194 -6.30 1.13 8.50
N ASN A 195 -5.68 1.09 9.68
CA ASN A 195 -4.66 2.07 10.09
C ASN A 195 -3.40 1.96 9.24
N ASP A 196 -2.89 0.75 8.95
CA ASP A 196 -1.66 0.56 8.19
C ASP A 196 -1.81 1.06 6.74
N ALA A 197 -2.89 0.70 6.06
CA ALA A 197 -3.16 1.21 4.70
C ALA A 197 -3.37 2.74 4.71
N HIS A 198 -4.23 3.26 5.60
CA HIS A 198 -4.53 4.70 5.66
C HIS A 198 -3.32 5.55 6.08
N ALA A 199 -2.45 5.02 6.94
CA ALA A 199 -1.18 5.65 7.31
C ALA A 199 -0.27 5.82 6.07
N GLY A 200 -0.18 4.80 5.21
CA GLY A 200 0.55 4.89 3.94
C GLY A 200 0.03 6.03 3.06
N TYR A 201 -1.29 6.11 2.88
CA TYR A 201 -1.95 7.20 2.14
C TYR A 201 -1.70 8.59 2.76
N THR A 202 -1.78 8.70 4.08
CA THR A 202 -1.54 9.96 4.80
C THR A 202 -0.11 10.47 4.58
N VAL A 203 0.88 9.59 4.72
CA VAL A 203 2.29 9.93 4.46
C VAL A 203 2.49 10.34 3.01
N TYR A 204 1.88 9.62 2.06
CA TYR A 204 1.94 9.99 0.64
C TYR A 204 1.44 11.42 0.40
N ARG A 205 0.25 11.77 0.93
CA ARG A 205 -0.31 13.12 0.81
C ARG A 205 0.65 14.19 1.34
N ARG A 206 1.26 13.95 2.50
CA ARG A 206 2.23 14.87 3.08
C ARG A 206 3.43 15.07 2.16
N LEU A 207 4.02 13.97 1.69
CA LEU A 207 5.21 14.00 0.84
C LEU A 207 4.93 14.62 -0.53
N ILE A 208 3.78 14.34 -1.15
CA ILE A 208 3.40 14.96 -2.43
C ILE A 208 3.12 16.45 -2.27
N ALA A 209 2.55 16.90 -1.16
CA ALA A 209 2.43 18.33 -0.88
C ALA A 209 3.81 19.01 -0.79
N MET A 210 4.82 18.34 -0.22
CA MET A 210 6.21 18.81 -0.22
C MET A 210 6.82 18.83 -1.63
N VAL A 211 6.58 17.80 -2.43
CA VAL A 211 7.03 17.74 -3.85
C VAL A 211 6.44 18.91 -4.64
N ASN A 212 5.13 19.14 -4.52
CA ASN A 212 4.42 20.20 -5.24
C ASN A 212 4.85 21.61 -4.82
N SER A 213 5.39 21.76 -3.60
CA SER A 213 5.88 23.04 -3.07
C SER A 213 7.39 23.24 -3.28
N SER A 214 8.09 22.25 -3.83
CA SER A 214 9.55 22.28 -4.02
C SER A 214 9.91 23.01 -5.32
N SER A 215 10.97 23.84 -5.27
CA SER A 215 11.56 24.44 -6.47
C SER A 215 12.27 23.43 -7.37
N THR A 216 12.70 22.29 -6.80
CA THR A 216 13.37 21.20 -7.50
C THR A 216 12.72 19.86 -7.13
N PRO A 217 11.55 19.54 -7.69
CA PRO A 217 10.86 18.30 -7.36
C PRO A 217 11.66 17.06 -7.80
N PRO A 218 11.69 15.98 -7.00
CA PRO A 218 12.39 14.76 -7.37
C PRO A 218 11.71 14.09 -8.57
N LYS A 219 12.50 13.48 -9.45
CA LYS A 219 11.96 12.73 -10.60
C LYS A 219 11.18 11.52 -10.11
N SER A 220 9.98 11.32 -10.63
CA SER A 220 9.09 10.21 -10.24
C SER A 220 9.76 8.84 -10.36
N VAL A 221 10.50 8.60 -11.43
CA VAL A 221 11.24 7.34 -11.69
C VAL A 221 12.16 6.90 -10.54
N TRP A 222 12.55 7.80 -9.63
CA TRP A 222 13.37 7.47 -8.45
C TRP A 222 12.60 6.72 -7.36
N TYR A 223 11.26 6.85 -7.33
CA TYR A 223 10.39 6.29 -6.30
C TYR A 223 9.13 5.62 -6.84
N THR A 224 8.85 5.70 -8.14
CA THR A 224 7.71 5.04 -8.80
C THR A 224 8.13 3.88 -9.69
N PHE A 225 7.31 2.83 -9.75
CA PHE A 225 7.54 1.67 -10.59
C PHE A 225 6.22 0.95 -10.93
N ASP A 226 6.29 0.09 -11.94
CA ASP A 226 5.27 -0.93 -12.23
C ASP A 226 5.83 -2.31 -11.86
N SER A 227 4.95 -3.23 -11.47
CA SER A 227 5.23 -4.64 -11.25
C SER A 227 4.47 -5.45 -12.30
N VAL A 228 5.11 -5.63 -13.45
CA VAL A 228 4.52 -6.33 -14.60
C VAL A 228 5.03 -7.76 -14.61
N ARG A 229 4.10 -8.71 -14.47
CA ARG A 229 4.43 -10.13 -14.43
C ARG A 229 5.49 -10.48 -13.37
N GLY A 230 5.41 -9.81 -12.21
CA GLY A 230 6.33 -9.98 -11.08
C GLY A 230 7.71 -9.33 -11.26
N ARG A 231 7.94 -8.63 -12.38
CA ARG A 231 9.15 -7.85 -12.62
C ARG A 231 8.89 -6.38 -12.33
N LEU A 232 9.80 -5.76 -11.57
CA LEU A 232 9.79 -4.32 -11.37
C LEU A 232 10.29 -3.63 -12.63
N CYS A 233 9.48 -2.74 -13.17
CA CYS A 233 9.71 -2.02 -14.41
C CYS A 233 9.47 -0.53 -14.24
N GLN A 234 10.16 0.28 -15.03
CA GLN A 234 9.79 1.67 -15.23
C GLN A 234 8.52 1.72 -16.08
N PRO A 235 7.80 2.85 -16.10
CA PRO A 235 6.67 3.04 -17.02
C PRO A 235 7.03 2.84 -18.50
N SER A 236 8.30 3.03 -18.87
CA SER A 236 8.84 2.75 -20.20
C SER A 236 8.96 1.25 -20.53
N GLY A 237 8.81 0.36 -19.54
CA GLY A 237 9.00 -1.08 -19.65
C GLY A 237 10.42 -1.58 -19.31
N GLU A 238 11.38 -0.68 -19.11
CA GLU A 238 12.74 -1.03 -18.70
C GLU A 238 12.77 -1.60 -17.28
N GLN A 239 13.79 -2.41 -16.94
CA GLN A 239 13.92 -2.91 -15.57
C GLN A 239 14.11 -1.75 -14.57
N TRP A 240 13.27 -1.72 -13.54
CA TRP A 240 13.37 -0.71 -12.49
C TRP A 240 14.29 -1.16 -11.36
N ARG A 241 15.04 -0.21 -10.80
CA ARG A 241 15.84 -0.36 -9.59
C ARG A 241 15.81 0.94 -8.81
N ALA A 242 15.76 0.86 -7.48
CA ALA A 242 15.84 2.03 -6.61
C ALA A 242 17.18 2.75 -6.81
N TYR A 243 17.14 3.90 -7.48
CA TYR A 243 18.30 4.72 -7.76
C TYR A 243 17.93 6.20 -7.82
N ASN A 244 18.68 7.01 -7.09
CA ASN A 244 18.61 8.47 -7.14
C ASN A 244 20.05 9.01 -7.15
N PRO A 245 20.52 9.59 -8.27
CA PRO A 245 21.92 10.00 -8.45
C PRO A 245 22.32 11.22 -7.60
N ILE A 246 21.34 11.99 -7.12
CA ILE A 246 21.58 13.21 -6.35
C ILE A 246 21.31 13.05 -4.85
N TYR A 247 20.95 11.84 -4.41
CA TYR A 247 20.70 11.55 -3.00
C TYR A 247 22.02 11.48 -2.23
N ASP A 248 22.15 12.30 -1.18
CA ASP A 248 23.28 12.26 -0.26
C ASP A 248 23.01 11.28 0.90
N PRO A 249 23.73 10.15 1.00
CA PRO A 249 23.57 9.20 2.10
C PRO A 249 24.12 9.73 3.43
N GLY A 250 24.79 10.88 3.46
CA GLY A 250 25.51 11.38 4.63
C GLY A 250 26.81 10.61 4.90
N PRO A 251 27.52 10.94 5.98
CA PRO A 251 28.78 10.28 6.32
C PRO A 251 28.57 8.77 6.57
N PRO A 252 29.55 7.92 6.22
CA PRO A 252 29.48 6.51 6.54
C PRO A 252 29.44 6.31 8.06
N PRO A 253 28.73 5.27 8.56
CA PRO A 253 28.73 4.96 9.98
C PRO A 253 30.17 4.65 10.44
N PRO A 254 30.54 5.03 11.68
CA PRO A 254 31.86 4.73 12.21
C PRO A 254 32.13 3.21 12.20
N PRO A 255 33.40 2.78 12.01
CA PRO A 255 33.76 1.37 12.07
C PRO A 255 33.27 0.75 13.37
N ARG A 256 32.70 -0.46 13.31
CA ARG A 256 32.32 -1.18 14.53
C ARG A 256 33.59 -1.51 15.31
N VAL A 257 33.72 -0.97 16.52
CA VAL A 257 34.78 -1.35 17.45
C VAL A 257 34.65 -2.86 17.71
N SER A 258 35.70 -3.62 17.45
CA SER A 258 35.74 -5.04 17.78
C SER A 258 35.54 -5.18 19.29
N LYS A 259 34.49 -5.87 19.72
CA LYS A 259 34.36 -6.26 21.13
C LYS A 259 35.55 -7.16 21.45
N GLU A 260 36.38 -6.75 22.40
CA GLU A 260 37.43 -7.61 22.94
C GLU A 260 36.81 -8.92 23.43
N PRO A 261 37.47 -10.07 23.21
CA PRO A 261 37.04 -11.33 23.78
C PRO A 261 36.95 -11.16 25.30
N LYS A 262 35.81 -11.49 25.91
CA LYS A 262 35.75 -11.66 27.37
C LYS A 262 36.83 -12.66 27.74
N ALA A 263 37.77 -12.24 28.59
CA ALA A 263 38.74 -13.14 29.21
C ALA A 263 37.98 -14.33 29.82
N ALA A 264 38.42 -15.54 29.51
CA ALA A 264 38.00 -16.71 30.24
C ALA A 264 38.61 -16.60 31.64
N ASP A 265 37.78 -16.62 32.67
CA ASP A 265 38.25 -16.76 34.04
C ASP A 265 38.88 -18.16 34.18
N ASP A 266 40.21 -18.21 34.09
CA ASP A 266 41.00 -19.39 34.45
C ASP A 266 41.04 -19.49 35.99
N GLU A 267 40.10 -20.21 36.59
CA GLU A 267 40.25 -20.68 37.97
C GLU A 267 40.97 -22.03 37.98
N ALA A 268 42.28 -21.98 38.26
CA ALA A 268 43.01 -23.14 38.73
C ALA A 268 43.99 -22.76 39.86
N SER A 269 43.83 -23.48 40.97
CA SER A 269 44.72 -23.68 42.12
C SER A 269 44.69 -22.66 43.27
N ASN A 270 44.15 -23.11 44.42
CA ASN A 270 45.00 -23.31 45.59
C ASN A 270 44.43 -24.32 46.62
N ASN A 271 45.35 -25.12 47.17
CA ASN A 271 45.16 -26.24 48.10
C ASN A 271 44.74 -25.82 49.52
N SER A 272 44.01 -26.69 50.23
CA SER A 272 44.43 -27.16 51.57
C SER A 272 43.59 -28.34 52.08
N SER A 273 44.29 -29.40 52.47
CA SER A 273 43.82 -30.59 53.18
C SER A 273 43.68 -30.36 54.69
N GLY A 274 42.62 -30.92 55.31
CA GLY A 274 42.45 -31.04 56.77
C GLY A 274 41.17 -31.83 57.11
N PRO A 275 41.19 -32.82 58.03
CA PRO A 275 40.16 -33.86 58.10
C PRO A 275 39.07 -33.63 59.15
N SER A 276 37.99 -34.41 59.02
CA SER A 276 37.25 -35.12 60.08
C SER A 276 35.75 -34.78 60.29
N GLN A 277 35.02 -35.89 60.47
CA GLN A 277 33.75 -36.11 61.18
C GLN A 277 32.40 -35.94 60.45
N LEU A 278 31.84 -37.10 60.11
CA LEU A 278 30.40 -37.42 60.10
C LEU A 278 29.82 -37.27 61.53
N PRO A 279 28.51 -36.98 61.71
CA PRO A 279 27.51 -38.05 61.63
C PRO A 279 26.19 -37.71 60.91
N ASP A 280 25.60 -38.80 60.42
CA ASP A 280 24.22 -39.11 60.04
C ASP A 280 23.11 -38.11 60.37
N ASN A 281 22.25 -37.82 59.37
CA ASN A 281 20.87 -38.30 59.45
C ASN A 281 20.09 -38.22 58.11
N LYS A 282 19.21 -39.21 57.98
CA LYS A 282 18.27 -39.51 56.89
C LYS A 282 17.35 -38.33 56.51
N LEU A 283 16.97 -38.21 55.24
CA LEU A 283 15.62 -38.52 54.73
C LEU A 283 15.42 -38.05 53.28
N GLU A 284 14.45 -38.71 52.65
CA GLU A 284 14.05 -38.82 51.25
C GLU A 284 13.77 -37.52 50.47
N GLY A 285 13.74 -37.66 49.14
CA GLY A 285 12.90 -36.81 48.27
C GLY A 285 13.52 -36.44 46.93
N GLY A 286 13.37 -37.31 45.93
CA GLY A 286 13.80 -37.04 44.56
C GLY A 286 12.94 -35.98 43.85
N LEU A 287 13.59 -35.10 43.08
CA LEU A 287 12.95 -34.26 42.06
C LEU A 287 13.84 -34.15 40.81
N ASN A 288 13.24 -34.52 39.68
CA ASN A 288 13.82 -34.62 38.34
C ASN A 288 14.43 -33.30 37.83
N LYS A 289 15.70 -33.39 37.42
CA LYS A 289 16.40 -32.36 36.64
C LYS A 289 16.15 -32.55 35.14
N ARG A 290 15.73 -31.46 34.47
CA ARG A 290 15.85 -31.28 33.01
C ARG A 290 17.33 -31.10 32.62
N PRO A 291 17.78 -31.53 31.43
CA PRO A 291 19.00 -30.99 30.87
C PRO A 291 18.75 -30.00 29.72
N PHE A 292 19.73 -29.11 29.66
CA PHE A 292 19.89 -27.89 28.90
C PHE A 292 20.14 -28.11 27.40
N ARG A 293 19.79 -27.07 26.62
CA ARG A 293 20.20 -26.82 25.24
C ARG A 293 21.71 -26.55 25.15
N THR A 294 22.38 -27.20 24.22
CA THR A 294 23.70 -26.79 23.70
C THR A 294 23.54 -25.98 22.41
N ARG A 295 24.24 -24.83 22.34
CA ARG A 295 24.38 -23.99 21.15
C ARG A 295 25.63 -24.44 20.38
N GLY A 296 25.43 -24.98 19.19
CA GLY A 296 26.48 -25.29 18.22
C GLY A 296 26.68 -24.16 17.20
N ARG A 297 27.95 -23.85 16.97
CA ARG A 297 28.56 -22.77 16.19
C ARG A 297 28.37 -22.96 14.67
N ALA A 298 27.96 -21.91 13.95
CA ALA A 298 27.84 -21.93 12.48
C ALA A 298 29.18 -21.57 11.82
N GLY A 299 29.72 -22.50 11.03
CA GLY A 299 30.86 -22.30 10.14
C GLY A 299 30.43 -21.71 8.78
N ARG A 300 31.36 -20.97 8.18
CA ARG A 300 31.30 -20.40 6.83
C ARG A 300 31.00 -21.47 5.78
N PHE A 301 30.18 -21.15 4.78
CA PHE A 301 30.09 -21.91 3.55
C PHE A 301 30.45 -21.05 2.34
N VAL A 302 31.40 -21.58 1.57
CA VAL A 302 31.90 -21.16 0.27
C VAL A 302 30.91 -21.60 -0.81
N SER A 303 30.79 -20.81 -1.88
CA SER A 303 29.96 -21.08 -3.03
C SER A 303 30.47 -22.24 -3.88
N SER A 304 29.60 -23.20 -4.20
CA SER A 304 29.78 -24.11 -5.33
C SER A 304 28.45 -24.27 -6.08
N GLN A 305 28.49 -24.03 -7.39
CA GLN A 305 27.42 -24.38 -8.34
C GLN A 305 27.22 -25.90 -8.40
N PRO A 306 26.00 -26.38 -8.69
CA PRO A 306 25.82 -27.67 -9.34
C PRO A 306 25.37 -27.53 -10.79
N GLN A 307 26.02 -28.33 -11.64
CA GLN A 307 25.72 -28.57 -13.05
C GLN A 307 24.40 -29.34 -13.24
N ALA A 308 23.89 -29.23 -14.47
CA ALA A 308 22.67 -29.84 -14.97
C ALA A 308 22.70 -31.38 -15.02
N LEU A 309 21.54 -31.99 -14.80
CA LEU A 309 21.23 -33.37 -15.21
C LEU A 309 19.87 -33.41 -15.91
N ASN A 310 19.90 -33.84 -17.17
CA ASN A 310 18.74 -34.23 -17.99
C ASN A 310 18.09 -35.50 -17.44
N PRO A 311 16.77 -35.66 -17.66
CA PRO A 311 16.25 -36.94 -18.09
C PRO A 311 15.49 -36.84 -19.41
N SER A 312 15.91 -37.69 -20.34
CA SER A 312 15.25 -38.06 -21.59
C SER A 312 13.88 -38.69 -21.31
N PHE A 313 12.81 -38.25 -21.99
CA PHE A 313 11.68 -39.13 -22.31
C PHE A 313 11.00 -38.76 -23.64
N ARG A 314 10.62 -39.82 -24.33
CA ARG A 314 10.22 -40.03 -25.74
C ARG A 314 9.08 -39.17 -26.30
N GLU A 315 9.20 -38.83 -27.59
CA GLU A 315 8.11 -38.45 -28.51
C GLU A 315 7.11 -39.60 -28.75
N PRO A 316 5.90 -39.25 -29.21
CA PRO A 316 5.41 -39.86 -30.44
C PRO A 316 4.99 -38.84 -31.52
N LYS A 317 5.15 -39.29 -32.77
CA LYS A 317 4.88 -38.58 -34.04
C LYS A 317 3.41 -38.67 -34.49
N ASN A 318 3.12 -37.78 -35.47
CA ASN A 318 2.00 -37.69 -36.43
C ASN A 318 0.77 -36.90 -35.96
N ALA A 319 0.11 -36.07 -36.76
CA ALA A 319 0.36 -35.48 -38.09
C ALA A 319 -0.74 -34.42 -38.33
N GLY A 320 -0.40 -33.31 -39.00
CA GLY A 320 -1.27 -32.49 -39.86
C GLY A 320 -2.54 -31.85 -39.28
N ASN A 321 -2.60 -30.51 -39.24
CA ASN A 321 -3.20 -29.76 -40.36
C ASN A 321 -2.96 -28.25 -40.21
N SER A 322 -2.77 -27.62 -41.36
CA SER A 322 -2.53 -26.20 -41.59
C SER A 322 -3.74 -25.30 -41.26
N GLY A 323 -3.48 -24.09 -40.76
CA GLY A 323 -4.50 -23.04 -40.59
C GLY A 323 -3.94 -21.73 -40.07
N SER A 324 -3.38 -20.93 -40.98
CA SER A 324 -2.91 -19.55 -40.78
C SER A 324 -4.02 -18.61 -40.29
N SER A 325 -3.73 -17.77 -39.29
CA SER A 325 -4.23 -16.38 -39.22
C SER A 325 -3.47 -15.60 -38.14
N SER A 326 -2.40 -14.93 -38.54
CA SER A 326 -1.72 -13.89 -37.78
C SER A 326 -2.59 -12.62 -37.70
N ARG A 327 -3.04 -12.23 -36.51
CA ARG A 327 -3.54 -10.87 -36.24
C ARG A 327 -2.45 -10.08 -35.52
N GLN A 328 -1.80 -9.20 -36.27
CA GLN A 328 -0.94 -8.14 -35.75
C GLN A 328 -1.83 -7.09 -35.07
N PHE A 329 -1.58 -6.80 -33.80
CA PHE A 329 -2.04 -5.57 -33.16
C PHE A 329 -0.87 -4.58 -33.17
N SER A 330 -0.93 -3.61 -34.08
CA SER A 330 -0.08 -2.42 -34.05
C SER A 330 -0.65 -1.46 -33.01
N ALA A 331 0.03 -1.26 -31.89
CA ALA A 331 -0.26 -0.18 -30.97
C ALA A 331 0.71 0.99 -31.27
N SER A 332 0.16 2.05 -31.86
CA SER A 332 0.87 3.32 -32.06
C SER A 332 0.87 4.08 -30.74
N VAL A 333 2.04 4.30 -30.14
CA VAL A 333 2.21 5.05 -28.89
C VAL A 333 2.46 6.52 -29.23
N ALA A 334 1.54 7.40 -28.82
CA ALA A 334 1.78 8.83 -28.75
C ALA A 334 2.25 9.20 -27.32
N PRO A 335 3.18 10.16 -27.15
CA PRO A 335 3.68 10.55 -25.84
C PRO A 335 2.63 11.42 -25.12
N SER A 336 2.05 10.92 -24.03
CA SER A 336 1.20 11.68 -23.13
C SER A 336 2.05 12.46 -22.12
N HIS A 337 1.85 13.79 -22.08
CA HIS A 337 2.38 14.66 -21.04
C HIS A 337 1.67 14.40 -19.71
N TYR A 338 2.45 14.07 -18.67
CA TYR A 338 1.96 13.93 -17.30
C TYR A 338 2.16 15.25 -16.54
N GLY A 339 1.06 15.89 -16.16
CA GLY A 339 1.00 16.99 -15.20
C GLY A 339 -0.38 17.01 -14.53
N PRO A 340 -0.49 17.37 -13.24
CA PRO A 340 -1.78 17.40 -12.57
C PRO A 340 -2.55 18.68 -12.93
N LEU A 341 -3.67 18.51 -13.64
CA LEU A 341 -4.69 19.55 -13.81
C LEU A 341 -5.76 19.36 -12.73
N LEU A 342 -5.81 20.27 -11.77
CA LEU A 342 -7.01 20.54 -10.98
C LEU A 342 -7.28 22.04 -11.02
N SER A 343 -8.41 22.40 -11.60
CA SER A 343 -8.93 23.76 -11.73
C SER A 343 -9.68 24.15 -10.47
N SER A 344 -9.30 25.26 -9.84
CA SER A 344 -10.04 25.89 -8.75
C SER A 344 -11.01 26.93 -9.30
N PRO A 345 -12.30 26.98 -8.91
CA PRO A 345 -13.16 28.11 -9.20
C PRO A 345 -12.99 29.21 -8.14
N SER A 346 -12.71 30.43 -8.58
CA SER A 346 -12.86 31.66 -7.77
C SER A 346 -14.33 32.11 -7.78
N PRO A 347 -14.91 32.55 -6.64
CA PRO A 347 -16.19 33.25 -6.65
C PRO A 347 -15.99 34.77 -6.79
N GLN A 348 -16.77 35.35 -7.70
CA GLN A 348 -16.92 36.79 -7.89
C GLN A 348 -17.74 37.43 -6.76
N ALA A 349 -17.41 38.69 -6.47
CA ALA A 349 -18.08 39.57 -5.54
C ALA A 349 -19.51 39.93 -5.99
N GLY A 350 -20.44 39.94 -5.02
CA GLY A 350 -21.79 40.47 -5.17
C GLY A 350 -22.21 41.17 -3.88
N SER A 351 -22.37 42.49 -3.98
CA SER A 351 -22.88 43.40 -2.94
C SER A 351 -24.39 43.21 -2.73
N SER A 352 -24.87 43.17 -1.48
CA SER A 352 -25.77 44.18 -0.88
C SER A 352 -26.55 43.67 0.34
N ALA A 353 -26.51 44.48 1.41
CA ALA A 353 -27.57 44.82 2.37
C ALA A 353 -28.43 43.72 3.07
N ALA A 354 -28.26 43.63 4.39
CA ALA A 354 -29.31 43.26 5.35
C ALA A 354 -30.21 44.50 5.64
N PRO A 355 -31.43 44.43 6.23
CA PRO A 355 -31.61 43.85 7.59
C PRO A 355 -33.01 43.22 7.95
N ILE A 356 -33.05 42.43 9.05
CA ILE A 356 -34.04 42.46 10.20
C ILE A 356 -35.54 42.21 9.84
N THR A 357 -36.40 41.36 10.44
CA THR A 357 -36.57 40.67 11.74
C THR A 357 -37.80 39.72 11.67
N ASN A 358 -37.91 38.76 12.62
CA ASN A 358 -39.11 38.22 13.32
C ASN A 358 -40.43 37.97 12.56
N SER A 359 -41.28 36.97 12.84
CA SER A 359 -41.39 35.94 13.88
C SER A 359 -42.67 35.13 13.59
N SER A 360 -42.66 33.84 13.96
CA SER A 360 -43.77 33.09 14.59
C SER A 360 -45.11 32.76 13.86
N GLN A 361 -45.59 31.55 14.19
CA GLN A 361 -46.97 31.01 14.18
C GLN A 361 -47.50 30.19 12.98
N GLN A 362 -47.29 28.87 13.08
CA GLN A 362 -48.31 27.82 13.33
C GLN A 362 -49.81 28.17 13.11
N ARG A 363 -50.51 27.49 12.18
CA ARG A 363 -51.62 26.50 12.40
C ARG A 363 -52.64 26.38 11.25
N HIS A 364 -53.02 25.11 11.01
CA HIS A 364 -54.31 24.51 10.59
C HIS A 364 -54.94 24.71 9.19
N SER A 365 -54.99 23.58 8.47
CA SER A 365 -56.17 22.85 7.92
C SER A 365 -57.31 23.62 7.26
N ASP A 366 -57.65 23.30 6.01
CA ASP A 366 -58.83 22.46 5.69
C ASP A 366 -59.02 22.13 4.19
N HIS A 367 -59.75 21.04 3.99
CA HIS A 367 -60.08 20.27 2.78
C HIS A 367 -61.01 20.97 1.75
N VAL A 368 -61.01 20.40 0.52
CA VAL A 368 -62.11 20.11 -0.46
C VAL A 368 -61.54 20.36 -1.88
N GLY A 369 -61.67 19.55 -2.94
CA GLY A 369 -62.34 18.30 -3.28
C GLY A 369 -62.27 18.09 -4.82
N PHE A 370 -62.39 16.82 -5.27
CA PHE A 370 -62.83 16.35 -6.61
C PHE A 370 -61.97 16.50 -7.90
N ARG A 371 -61.29 15.38 -8.26
CA ARG A 371 -61.46 14.45 -9.44
C ARG A 371 -61.42 14.94 -10.93
N PRO A 372 -61.19 14.03 -11.92
CA PRO A 372 -60.16 14.16 -12.97
C PRO A 372 -60.68 14.17 -14.43
N GLN A 373 -59.78 14.40 -15.41
CA GLN A 373 -59.81 14.05 -16.85
C GLN A 373 -58.55 14.66 -17.52
N ALA A 374 -57.96 14.26 -18.66
CA ALA A 374 -58.01 13.12 -19.56
C ALA A 374 -56.77 13.19 -20.48
N ALA A 375 -56.42 12.07 -21.13
CA ALA A 375 -55.32 11.87 -22.06
C ALA A 375 -55.26 12.83 -23.29
N ARG A 376 -54.07 12.95 -23.91
CA ARG A 376 -53.93 13.08 -25.38
C ARG A 376 -52.58 12.58 -25.91
N ARG A 377 -52.69 11.76 -26.96
CA ARG A 377 -51.68 11.13 -27.81
C ARG A 377 -50.86 12.12 -28.63
N TRP A 378 -49.63 11.75 -28.98
CA TRP A 378 -48.89 12.28 -30.12
C TRP A 378 -48.76 11.22 -31.23
N HIS A 379 -49.17 11.56 -32.46
CA HIS A 379 -48.92 10.80 -33.68
C HIS A 379 -48.40 11.72 -34.79
N ARG A 380 -47.19 11.39 -35.27
CA ARG A 380 -46.76 11.23 -36.68
C ARG A 380 -47.09 12.36 -37.69
N ARG A 381 -46.07 12.83 -38.42
CA ARG A 381 -45.78 12.45 -39.83
C ARG A 381 -44.56 13.19 -40.43
N HIS A 382 -43.93 12.50 -41.39
CA HIS A 382 -42.80 12.87 -42.24
C HIS A 382 -43.22 13.49 -43.59
N THR A 383 -42.20 14.01 -44.31
CA THR A 383 -42.04 14.26 -45.78
C THR A 383 -42.59 15.58 -46.35
N PRO A 384 -42.08 16.15 -47.48
CA PRO A 384 -41.24 15.57 -48.57
C PRO A 384 -40.07 16.46 -49.11
N PRO A 385 -39.31 16.02 -50.15
CA PRO A 385 -38.23 16.77 -50.80
C PRO A 385 -38.64 17.47 -52.12
N THR A 386 -37.83 18.43 -52.59
CA THR A 386 -38.00 19.18 -53.86
C THR A 386 -36.89 18.92 -54.89
N PRO A 387 -37.12 19.15 -56.21
CA PRO A 387 -36.31 18.58 -57.30
C PRO A 387 -35.55 19.59 -58.22
N ASN A 388 -34.63 19.02 -59.01
CA ASN A 388 -34.17 19.31 -60.40
C ASN A 388 -33.37 20.59 -60.76
N LYS A 389 -32.18 20.40 -61.39
CA LYS A 389 -31.96 20.53 -62.86
C LYS A 389 -30.51 20.20 -63.30
N SER A 390 -30.44 19.67 -64.52
CA SER A 390 -29.30 19.21 -65.34
C SER A 390 -28.63 20.32 -66.17
N GLU A 391 -27.33 20.22 -66.47
CA GLU A 391 -26.80 20.43 -67.84
C GLU A 391 -25.34 19.96 -68.04
N LYS A 392 -25.05 19.56 -69.29
CA LYS A 392 -23.81 18.99 -69.85
C LYS A 392 -22.85 20.07 -70.37
N GLN A 393 -21.55 19.77 -70.43
CA GLN A 393 -20.55 20.13 -71.49
C GLN A 393 -19.31 19.25 -71.22
N GLN A 394 -18.96 18.21 -71.99
CA GLN A 394 -18.25 18.13 -73.29
C GLN A 394 -16.95 18.97 -73.39
N SER A 395 -15.79 18.30 -73.30
CA SER A 395 -14.75 18.18 -74.34
C SER A 395 -13.77 17.08 -73.93
#